data_AF-A0A3M8EG93-F1
#
_entry.id   AF-A0A3M8EG93-F1
#
_cell.length_a   1.000
_cell.length_b   1.000
_cell.length_c   1.000
_cell.angle_alpha   90.00
_cell.angle_beta   90.00
_cell.angle_gamma   90.00
#
_symmetry.space_group_name_H-M   'P 1'
#
loop_
_entity.id
_entity.type
_entity.pdbx_description
1 polymer ?
#
loop_
_entity_poly.entity_id
_entity_poly.type
_entity_poly.pdbx_seq_one_letter_code
_entity_poly.pdbx_strand_id
1 'polypeptide(L)'
;MRTSPKWHFVYPSIATPVMRAEPESILADFEMFGFLFEALCTRDIRIYTQANHGDVFHYRDKGELETDMIVRLRNGRLVAIEVKLGKRQIEDAARNLLRLQEKIGG
;
A
#
# COMPACT_ATOMS: atom_id res chain seq x y z
N MET A 1 -3.47 -12.46 -15.48
CA MET A 1 -3.53 -11.47 -14.38
C MET A 1 -4.89 -10.81 -14.42
N ARG A 2 -5.62 -10.76 -13.30
CA ARG A 2 -6.83 -9.91 -13.21
C ARG A 2 -6.37 -8.54 -12.74
N THR A 3 -6.26 -7.58 -13.65
CA THR A 3 -5.90 -6.20 -13.32
C THR A 3 -7.17 -5.44 -12.95
N SER A 4 -7.67 -5.63 -11.73
CA SER A 4 -8.67 -4.72 -11.17
C SER A 4 -7.93 -3.51 -10.58
N PRO A 5 -8.32 -2.28 -10.94
CA PRO A 5 -7.72 -1.09 -10.35
C PRO A 5 -7.98 -1.05 -8.84
N LYS A 6 -6.93 -0.76 -8.05
CA LYS A 6 -7.05 -0.37 -6.64
C LYS A 6 -7.14 1.16 -6.59
N TRP A 7 -8.28 1.68 -6.13
CA TRP A 7 -8.55 3.12 -6.13
C TRP A 7 -8.25 3.70 -4.76
N HIS A 8 -7.53 4.82 -4.74
CA HIS A 8 -7.28 5.60 -3.53
C HIS A 8 -7.70 7.05 -3.77
N PHE A 9 -8.21 7.70 -2.72
CA PHE A 9 -8.40 9.14 -2.74
C PHE A 9 -7.05 9.85 -2.81
N VAL A 10 -6.96 10.89 -3.65
CA VAL A 10 -5.82 11.81 -3.64
C VAL A 10 -5.72 12.54 -2.30
N TYR A 11 -6.84 12.74 -1.60
CA TYR A 11 -6.87 13.29 -0.25
C TYR A 11 -7.67 12.35 0.67
N PRO A 12 -7.03 11.35 1.30
CA PRO A 12 -7.72 10.33 2.10
C PRO A 12 -8.56 10.89 3.25
N SER A 13 -8.14 12.01 3.85
CA SER A 13 -8.87 12.67 4.93
C SER A 13 -10.19 13.32 4.50
N ILE A 14 -10.52 13.41 3.20
CA ILE A 14 -11.88 13.81 2.80
C ILE A 14 -12.92 12.76 3.19
N ALA A 15 -12.49 11.50 3.34
CA ALA A 15 -13.40 10.41 3.67
C ALA A 15 -13.91 10.52 5.12
N THR A 16 -13.10 11.08 6.03
CA THR A 16 -13.44 11.14 7.46
C THR A 16 -14.69 12.00 7.76
N PRO A 17 -14.85 13.24 7.26
CA PRO A 17 -16.08 14.00 7.49
C PRO A 17 -17.30 13.40 6.79
N VAL A 18 -17.13 12.78 5.60
CA VAL A 18 -18.22 12.11 4.87
C VAL A 18 -18.77 10.93 5.68
N MET A 19 -17.89 10.19 6.35
CA MET A 19 -18.26 9.07 7.23
C MET A 19 -18.68 9.52 8.63
N ARG A 20 -18.65 10.83 8.93
CA ARG A 20 -18.84 11.38 10.28
C ARG A 20 -17.89 10.74 11.31
N ALA A 21 -16.67 10.43 10.87
CA ALA A 21 -15.66 9.81 11.69
C ALA A 21 -14.88 10.88 12.46
N GLU A 22 -14.87 10.75 13.78
CA GLU A 22 -14.07 11.55 14.70
C GLU A 22 -12.73 10.87 14.98
N PRO A 23 -11.66 11.58 15.39
CA PRO A 23 -10.35 11.01 15.67
C PRO A 23 -10.41 9.78 16.59
N GLU A 24 -11.22 9.83 17.65
CA GLU A 24 -11.40 8.74 18.61
C GLU A 24 -12.00 7.50 17.95
N SER A 25 -12.98 7.68 17.04
CA SER A 25 -13.60 6.58 16.30
C SER A 25 -12.63 5.93 15.31
N ILE A 26 -11.76 6.71 14.66
CA ILE A 26 -10.73 6.19 13.76
C ILE A 26 -9.68 5.40 14.54
N LEU A 27 -9.27 5.90 15.71
CA LEU A 27 -8.31 5.20 16.57
C LEU A 27 -8.90 3.93 17.20
N ALA A 28 -10.22 3.88 17.40
CA ALA A 28 -10.91 2.69 17.86
C ALA A 28 -11.08 1.63 16.75
N ASP A 29 -11.12 2.04 15.48
CA ASP A 29 -11.23 1.16 14.31
C ASP A 29 -9.90 1.09 13.54
N PHE A 30 -9.05 0.15 13.96
CA PHE A 30 -7.73 -0.06 13.35
C PHE A 30 -7.78 -0.50 11.88
N GLU A 31 -8.85 -1.13 11.43
CA GLU A 31 -8.99 -1.55 10.04
C GLU A 31 -9.26 -0.33 9.16
N MET A 32 -10.24 0.48 9.54
CA MET A 32 -10.53 1.76 8.89
C MET A 32 -9.31 2.69 8.88
N PHE A 33 -8.63 2.81 10.03
CA PHE A 33 -7.41 3.60 10.10
C PHE A 33 -6.33 3.03 9.16
N GLY A 34 -6.21 1.71 9.09
CA GLY A 34 -5.30 1.02 8.18
C GLY A 34 -5.54 1.44 6.73
N PHE A 35 -6.79 1.42 6.26
CA PHE A 35 -7.12 1.84 4.89
C PHE A 35 -6.82 3.33 4.62
N LEU A 36 -7.13 4.22 5.57
CA LEU A 36 -6.82 5.64 5.44
C LEU A 36 -5.31 5.90 5.38
N PHE A 37 -4.56 5.20 6.24
CA PHE A 37 -3.10 5.31 6.31
C PHE A 37 -2.41 4.72 5.07
N GLU A 38 -2.86 3.56 4.59
CA GLU A 38 -2.37 2.97 3.34
C GLU A 38 -2.62 3.91 2.16
N ALA A 39 -3.79 4.54 2.07
CA ALA A 39 -4.09 5.52 1.03
C ALA A 39 -3.20 6.77 1.12
N LEU A 40 -2.90 7.24 2.34
CA LEU A 40 -1.99 8.37 2.58
C LEU A 40 -0.56 8.04 2.14
N CYS A 41 -0.02 6.90 2.56
CA CYS A 41 1.29 6.43 2.14
C CYS A 41 1.36 6.23 0.62
N THR A 42 0.32 5.63 0.02
CA THR A 42 0.25 5.42 -1.43
C THR A 42 0.30 6.73 -2.21
N ARG A 43 -0.41 7.77 -1.75
CA ARG A 43 -0.35 9.09 -2.34
C ARG A 43 1.07 9.65 -2.31
N ASP A 44 1.71 9.65 -1.14
CA ASP A 44 3.03 10.26 -0.95
C ASP A 44 4.11 9.51 -1.75
N ILE A 45 4.09 8.17 -1.69
CA ILE A 45 5.00 7.32 -2.48
C ILE A 45 4.81 7.60 -3.97
N ARG A 46 3.57 7.68 -4.46
CA ARG A 46 3.30 7.99 -5.86
C ARG A 46 3.88 9.35 -6.27
N ILE A 47 3.72 10.38 -5.45
CA ILE A 47 4.28 11.72 -5.72
C ILE A 47 5.81 11.65 -5.82
N TYR A 48 6.49 11.05 -4.83
CA TYR A 48 7.95 10.93 -4.83
C TYR A 48 8.46 10.06 -5.97
N THR A 49 7.80 8.94 -6.25
CA THR A 49 8.15 8.03 -7.34
C THR A 49 8.01 8.72 -8.70
N GLN A 50 6.91 9.44 -8.94
CA GLN A 50 6.69 10.17 -10.20
C GLN A 50 7.70 11.28 -10.40
N ALA A 51 8.06 12.03 -9.34
CA ALA A 51 9.12 13.03 -9.40
C ALA A 51 10.49 12.44 -9.79
N ASN A 52 10.71 11.17 -9.46
CA ASN A 52 11.89 10.38 -9.88
C ASN A 52 11.65 9.55 -11.15
N HIS A 53 10.59 9.86 -11.90
CA HIS A 53 10.19 9.21 -13.13
C HIS A 53 10.00 7.69 -13.05
N GLY A 54 9.61 7.18 -11.87
CA GLY A 54 9.15 5.82 -11.69
C GLY A 54 7.63 5.71 -11.76
N ASP A 55 7.16 4.48 -11.61
CA ASP A 55 5.74 4.13 -11.57
C ASP A 55 5.38 3.40 -10.28
N VAL A 56 4.12 3.53 -9.82
CA VAL A 56 3.58 2.77 -8.69
C VAL A 56 2.42 1.90 -9.13
N PHE A 57 2.52 0.60 -8.84
CA PHE A 57 1.53 -0.43 -9.13
C PHE A 57 1.04 -1.09 -7.84
N HIS A 58 -0.05 -1.84 -7.94
CA HIS A 58 -0.47 -2.81 -6.92
C HIS A 58 -0.28 -4.21 -7.49
N TYR A 59 0.07 -5.18 -6.65
CA TYR A 59 0.28 -6.56 -7.06
C TYR A 59 -0.61 -7.52 -6.28
N ARG A 60 -1.28 -8.40 -7.01
CA ARG A 60 -2.01 -9.54 -6.47
C ARG A 60 -2.00 -10.64 -7.50
N ASP A 61 -1.59 -11.84 -7.09
CA ASP A 61 -1.58 -13.00 -7.97
C ASP A 61 -2.84 -13.87 -7.78
N LYS A 62 -2.84 -15.06 -8.41
CA LYS A 62 -3.93 -16.04 -8.25
C LYS A 62 -3.82 -16.85 -6.96
N GLY A 63 -2.69 -16.78 -6.27
CA GLY A 63 -2.50 -17.34 -4.94
C GLY A 63 -2.90 -16.32 -3.87
N GLU A 64 -2.25 -16.41 -2.71
CA GLU A 64 -2.46 -15.50 -1.57
C GLU A 64 -1.42 -14.38 -1.53
N LEU A 65 -0.65 -14.19 -2.61
CA LEU A 65 0.50 -13.30 -2.60
C LEU A 65 0.09 -11.93 -3.16
N GLU A 66 0.05 -10.96 -2.25
CA GLU A 66 -0.32 -9.58 -2.53
C GLU A 66 0.66 -8.60 -1.89
N THR A 67 0.72 -7.39 -2.44
CA THR A 67 1.40 -6.28 -1.77
C THR A 67 0.73 -4.95 -2.09
N ASP A 68 0.73 -4.04 -1.11
CA ASP A 68 0.09 -2.73 -1.22
C ASP A 68 0.61 -1.95 -2.42
N MET A 69 1.93 -1.92 -2.59
CA MET A 69 2.59 -1.17 -3.65
C MET A 69 3.82 -1.88 -4.22
N ILE A 70 4.01 -1.77 -5.54
CA ILE A 70 5.27 -2.02 -6.23
C ILE A 70 5.71 -0.72 -6.91
N VAL A 71 6.84 -0.19 -6.48
CA VAL A 71 7.53 0.91 -7.15
C VAL A 71 8.45 0.33 -8.22
N ARG A 72 8.32 0.81 -9.47
CA ARG A 72 9.24 0.52 -10.57
C ARG A 72 10.05 1.76 -10.91
N LEU A 73 11.37 1.69 -10.71
CA LEU A 73 12.29 2.76 -11.08
C LEU A 73 12.70 2.65 -12.55
N ARG A 74 13.22 3.75 -13.13
CA ARG A 74 13.66 3.81 -14.54
C ARG A 74 14.70 2.75 -14.91
N ASN A 75 15.56 2.36 -13.97
CA ASN A 75 16.58 1.33 -14.18
C ASN A 75 16.04 -0.10 -14.09
N GLY A 76 14.71 -0.28 -14.05
CA GLY A 76 14.06 -1.59 -13.95
C GLY A 76 14.04 -2.18 -12.55
N ARG A 77 14.65 -1.54 -11.55
CA ARG A 77 14.59 -2.00 -10.16
C ARG A 77 13.15 -1.89 -9.65
N LEU A 78 12.73 -2.93 -8.94
CA LEU A 78 11.45 -3.02 -8.26
C LEU A 78 11.65 -2.88 -6.75
N VAL A 79 10.71 -2.22 -6.09
CA VAL A 79 10.63 -2.16 -4.63
C VAL A 79 9.19 -2.47 -4.25
N ALA A 80 8.98 -3.55 -3.51
CA ALA A 80 7.68 -3.87 -2.92
C ALA A 80 7.57 -3.24 -1.54
N ILE A 81 6.38 -2.72 -1.20
CA ILE A 81 6.11 -1.96 0.01
C ILE A 81 4.81 -2.45 0.63
N GLU A 82 4.87 -2.75 1.93
CA GLU A 82 3.73 -3.05 2.80
C GLU A 82 3.57 -1.94 3.83
N VAL A 83 2.34 -1.45 4.01
CA VAL A 83 1.99 -0.44 5.00
C VAL A 83 1.35 -1.11 6.20
N LYS A 84 1.89 -0.87 7.40
CA LYS A 84 1.34 -1.39 8.67
C LYS A 84 1.30 -0.30 9.74
N LEU A 85 0.23 -0.30 10.53
CA LEU A 85 0.06 0.62 11.67
C LEU A 85 0.76 0.12 12.95
N GLY A 86 0.88 -1.20 13.12
CA GLY A 86 1.30 -1.82 14.37
C GLY A 86 2.49 -2.76 14.21
N LYS A 87 3.27 -2.90 15.28
CA LYS A 87 4.46 -3.78 15.31
C LYS A 87 4.12 -5.25 15.08
N ARG A 88 2.95 -5.69 15.51
CA ARG A 88 2.54 -7.11 15.43
C ARG A 88 2.51 -7.63 14.00
N GLN A 89 2.16 -6.78 13.03
CA GLN A 89 2.04 -7.17 11.62
C GLN A 89 3.35 -7.01 10.83
N ILE A 90 4.39 -6.40 11.39
CA ILE A 90 5.63 -6.09 10.66
C ILE A 90 6.35 -7.36 10.24
N GLU A 91 6.47 -8.35 11.12
CA GLU A 91 7.20 -9.58 10.82
C GLU A 91 6.51 -10.43 9.75
N ASP A 92 5.18 -10.54 9.81
CA ASP A 92 4.39 -11.23 8.79
C ASP A 92 4.50 -10.52 7.43
N ALA A 93 4.42 -9.19 7.43
CA ALA A 93 4.60 -8.38 6.23
C ALA A 93 6.01 -8.58 5.62
N ALA A 94 7.05 -8.58 6.46
CA ALA A 94 8.42 -8.82 6.01
C ALA A 94 8.58 -10.23 5.38
N ARG A 95 8.02 -11.27 6.02
CA ARG A 95 8.00 -12.63 5.44
C ARG A 95 7.26 -12.68 4.11
N ASN A 96 6.13 -11.97 3.99
CA ASN A 96 5.39 -11.88 2.73
C ASN A 96 6.22 -11.21 1.62
N LEU A 97 6.90 -10.10 1.93
CA LEU A 97 7.78 -9.40 0.98
C LEU A 97 8.96 -10.26 0.53
N LEU A 98 9.55 -11.08 1.42
CA LEU A 98 10.61 -12.03 1.05
C LEU A 98 10.09 -13.11 0.10
N ARG A 99 8.89 -13.67 0.36
CA ARG A 99 8.25 -14.62 -0.57
C ARG A 99 7.94 -13.99 -1.93
N LEU A 100 7.50 -12.73 -1.95
CA LEU A 100 7.29 -11.97 -3.18
C LEU A 100 8.60 -11.81 -3.96
N GLN A 101 9.69 -11.47 -3.27
CA GLN A 101 11.02 -11.33 -3.86
C GLN A 101 11.49 -12.65 -4.48
N GLU A 102 11.38 -13.77 -3.76
CA GLU A 102 11.75 -15.10 -4.27
C GLU A 102 10.98 -15.48 -5.54
N LYS A 103 9.71 -15.08 -5.62
CA LYS A 103 8.83 -15.37 -6.75
C LYS A 103 9.10 -14.51 -7.99
N ILE A 104 9.41 -13.22 -7.79
CA ILE A 104 9.57 -12.24 -8.89
C ILE A 104 11.03 -12.08 -9.32
N GLY A 105 11.97 -12.23 -8.37
CA GLY A 105 13.41 -12.07 -8.59
C GLY A 105 14.16 -13.38 -8.85
N GLY A 106 13.45 -14.51 -8.94
CA GLY A 106 13.96 -15.77 -9.47
C GLY A 106 13.95 -15.82 -10.99
#